data_AF-A0A9E7DIX3-F1
#
_entry.id   AF-A0A9E7DIX3-F1
#
_cell.length_a   1.000
_cell.length_b   1.000
_cell.length_c   1.000
_cell.angle_alpha   90.00
_cell.angle_beta   90.00
_cell.angle_gamma   90.00
#
_symmetry.space_group_name_H-M   'P 1'
#
loop_
_entity.id
_entity.type
_entity.pdbx_description
1 polymer ?
#
loop_
_entity_poly.entity_id
_entity_poly.type
_entity_poly.pdbx_seq_one_letter_code
_entity_poly.pdbx_strand_id
1 'polypeptide(L)'
;MSRNNIDAKAYINKKRKHKRKRRKIFFLIIILLICIFFGRNIFRRIYGRIYSFVERSSIARLIIPSPYTTIKMDTNENYDGIGQEKISGEGYFTKFTTVDANKKTYIEYKQNLEPWKDNEYWNGNMEDYGCGITAMSIVLSGYGSEINPENLRTKYYPRLDYANLSKELKSYGIDNTDFYFDSKSLSEESIINHLKTNRPIIICLWNKPEENRFTTKSHYMVLLAATDDGKIYISNPNGGENDYRSSGWYYFDEISPYLAKAMYITSY
;
A
#
# COMPACT_ATOMS: atom_id res chain seq x y z
N MET A 1 13.26 -24.89 -73.24
CA MET A 1 12.93 -24.56 -71.84
C MET A 1 11.99 -23.36 -71.84
N SER A 2 10.72 -23.56 -71.47
CA SER A 2 9.63 -22.62 -71.78
C SER A 2 9.56 -21.41 -70.83
N ARG A 3 9.09 -20.27 -71.37
CA ARG A 3 8.75 -19.01 -70.67
C ARG A 3 8.03 -19.22 -69.32
N ASN A 4 7.18 -20.25 -69.23
CA ASN A 4 6.42 -20.59 -68.02
C ASN A 4 7.29 -20.83 -66.77
N ASN A 5 8.53 -21.31 -66.93
CA ASN A 5 9.42 -21.59 -65.80
C ASN A 5 10.10 -20.33 -65.23
N ILE A 6 10.20 -19.28 -66.05
CA ILE A 6 10.80 -17.99 -65.68
C ILE A 6 9.77 -17.16 -64.88
N ASP A 7 8.51 -17.14 -65.33
CA ASP A 7 7.41 -16.42 -64.68
C ASP A 7 7.06 -17.03 -63.30
N ALA A 8 7.11 -18.36 -63.17
CA ALA A 8 6.93 -19.05 -61.90
C ALA A 8 8.03 -18.69 -60.87
N LYS A 9 9.31 -18.64 -61.30
CA LYS A 9 10.44 -18.20 -60.45
C LYS A 9 10.31 -16.74 -60.03
N ALA A 10 9.89 -15.85 -60.93
CA ALA A 10 9.67 -14.43 -60.63
C ALA A 10 8.53 -14.24 -59.61
N TYR A 11 7.42 -14.97 -59.78
CA TYR A 11 6.29 -14.96 -58.85
C TYR A 11 6.69 -15.45 -57.45
N ILE A 12 7.42 -16.58 -57.35
CA ILE A 12 7.92 -17.12 -56.08
C ILE A 12 8.89 -16.15 -55.41
N ASN A 13 9.78 -15.51 -56.15
CA ASN A 13 10.71 -14.50 -55.61
C ASN A 13 9.99 -13.24 -55.12
N LYS A 14 8.96 -12.76 -55.83
CA LYS A 14 8.12 -11.63 -55.37
C LYS A 14 7.38 -11.97 -54.08
N LYS A 15 6.80 -13.17 -54.00
CA LYS A 15 6.11 -13.67 -52.78
C LYS A 15 7.07 -13.85 -51.60
N ARG A 16 8.28 -14.38 -51.84
CA ARG A 16 9.37 -14.48 -50.83
C ARG A 16 9.84 -13.10 -50.35
N LYS A 17 10.03 -12.13 -51.26
CA LYS A 17 10.40 -10.73 -50.92
C LYS A 17 9.31 -10.05 -50.09
N HIS A 18 8.04 -10.26 -50.44
CA HIS A 18 6.90 -9.72 -49.69
C HIS A 18 6.79 -10.36 -48.28
N LYS A 19 7.01 -11.68 -48.16
CA LYS A 19 7.07 -12.39 -46.87
C LYS A 19 8.24 -11.91 -46.01
N ARG A 20 9.42 -11.67 -46.60
CA ARG A 20 10.61 -11.12 -45.91
C ARG A 20 10.38 -9.67 -45.46
N LYS A 21 9.72 -8.83 -46.26
CA LYS A 21 9.33 -7.44 -45.89
C LYS A 21 8.32 -7.43 -44.74
N ARG A 22 7.28 -8.28 -44.78
CA ARG A 22 6.31 -8.44 -43.67
C ARG A 22 6.99 -8.90 -42.38
N ARG A 23 7.91 -9.87 -42.44
CA ARG A 23 8.71 -10.29 -41.27
C ARG A 23 9.55 -9.15 -40.69
N LYS A 24 10.23 -8.34 -41.52
CA LYS A 24 11.00 -7.17 -41.06
C LYS A 24 10.11 -6.13 -40.36
N ILE A 25 8.93 -5.83 -40.91
CA ILE A 25 7.97 -4.92 -40.29
C ILE A 25 7.49 -5.46 -38.94
N PHE A 26 7.17 -6.75 -38.86
CA PHE A 26 6.77 -7.40 -37.62
C PHE A 26 7.86 -7.32 -36.53
N PHE A 27 9.13 -7.56 -36.87
CA PHE A 27 10.25 -7.37 -35.94
C PHE A 27 10.42 -5.92 -35.48
N LEU A 28 10.24 -4.93 -36.37
CA LEU A 28 10.28 -3.52 -36.00
C LEU A 28 9.15 -3.13 -35.04
N ILE A 29 7.95 -3.68 -35.24
CA ILE A 29 6.81 -3.48 -34.32
C ILE A 29 7.13 -4.07 -32.94
N ILE A 30 7.71 -5.28 -32.87
CA ILE A 30 8.13 -5.88 -31.60
C ILE A 30 9.17 -5.00 -30.89
N ILE A 31 10.19 -4.52 -31.61
CA ILE A 31 11.20 -3.62 -31.03
C ILE A 31 10.55 -2.34 -30.51
N LEU A 32 9.63 -1.75 -31.26
CA LEU A 32 8.90 -0.55 -30.83
C LEU A 32 8.06 -0.82 -29.57
N LEU A 33 7.35 -1.94 -29.49
CA LEU A 33 6.58 -2.33 -28.30
C LEU A 33 7.49 -2.55 -27.08
N ILE A 34 8.65 -3.17 -27.28
CA ILE A 34 9.68 -3.33 -26.25
C ILE A 34 10.18 -1.94 -25.80
N CYS A 35 10.54 -1.05 -26.72
CA CYS A 35 10.97 0.31 -26.40
C CYS A 35 9.89 1.11 -25.65
N ILE A 36 8.62 0.98 -26.03
CA ILE A 36 7.49 1.62 -25.33
C ILE A 36 7.34 1.03 -23.92
N PHE A 37 7.42 -0.30 -23.78
CA PHE A 37 7.29 -0.97 -22.49
C PHE A 37 8.42 -0.59 -21.52
N PHE A 38 9.68 -0.71 -21.97
CA PHE A 38 10.85 -0.32 -21.18
C PHE A 38 10.91 1.20 -20.96
N GLY A 39 10.55 2.00 -21.95
CA GLY A 39 10.49 3.46 -21.85
C GLY A 39 9.47 3.92 -20.81
N ARG A 40 8.28 3.30 -20.76
CA ARG A 40 7.25 3.59 -19.72
C ARG A 40 7.76 3.24 -18.32
N ASN A 41 8.44 2.12 -18.15
CA ASN A 41 9.00 1.72 -16.86
C ASN A 41 10.13 2.64 -16.39
N ILE A 42 11.04 3.02 -17.29
CA ILE A 42 12.13 3.99 -17.01
C ILE A 42 11.54 5.35 -16.65
N PHE A 43 10.59 5.85 -17.46
CA PHE A 43 9.93 7.12 -17.21
C PHE A 43 9.23 7.12 -15.85
N ARG A 44 8.46 6.07 -15.52
CA ARG A 44 7.79 5.93 -14.22
C ARG A 44 8.79 5.97 -13.06
N ARG A 45 9.93 5.28 -13.18
CA ARG A 45 10.97 5.28 -12.15
C ARG A 45 11.63 6.65 -11.96
N ILE A 46 11.95 7.34 -13.05
CA ILE A 46 12.55 8.68 -13.00
C ILE A 46 11.54 9.68 -12.44
N TYR A 47 10.31 9.66 -12.94
CA TYR A 47 9.24 10.53 -12.47
C TYR A 47 8.91 10.29 -11.00
N GLY A 48 8.89 9.03 -10.55
CA GLY A 48 8.79 8.68 -9.13
C GLY A 48 9.86 9.38 -8.32
N ARG A 49 11.14 9.20 -8.68
CA ARG A 49 12.27 9.85 -7.99
C ARG A 49 12.16 11.37 -7.92
N ILE A 50 11.66 12.00 -8.98
CA ILE A 50 11.40 13.43 -8.97
C ILE A 50 10.23 13.74 -8.02
N TYR A 51 9.13 13.00 -8.11
CA TYR A 51 7.97 13.15 -7.24
C TYR A 51 8.34 13.00 -5.76
N SER A 52 9.12 11.99 -5.37
CA SER A 52 9.52 11.81 -3.96
C SER A 52 10.43 12.92 -3.45
N PHE A 53 11.24 13.51 -4.33
CA PHE A 53 12.02 14.70 -4.00
C PHE A 53 11.11 15.91 -3.76
N VAL A 54 10.10 16.04 -4.62
CA VAL A 54 9.17 17.16 -4.70
C VAL A 54 8.09 17.09 -3.62
N GLU A 55 7.62 15.91 -3.22
CA GLU A 55 6.58 15.68 -2.22
C GLU A 55 6.95 16.27 -0.85
N ARG A 56 8.25 16.40 -0.59
CA ARG A 56 8.82 17.08 0.59
C ARG A 56 8.54 18.59 0.62
N SER A 57 8.04 19.17 -0.48
CA SER A 57 7.66 20.59 -0.61
C SER A 57 6.15 20.74 -0.79
N SER A 58 5.50 21.49 0.09
CA SER A 58 4.05 21.70 0.10
C SER A 58 3.52 22.35 -1.19
N ILE A 59 4.27 23.29 -1.78
CA ILE A 59 3.90 23.98 -3.02
C ILE A 59 3.94 23.03 -4.21
N ALA A 60 4.89 22.10 -4.21
CA ALA A 60 5.16 21.31 -5.37
C ALA A 60 4.25 20.07 -5.50
N ARG A 61 3.59 19.65 -4.40
CA ARG A 61 2.44 18.73 -4.42
C ARG A 61 1.27 19.23 -5.29
N LEU A 62 1.12 20.56 -5.44
CA LEU A 62 0.07 21.17 -6.27
C LEU A 62 0.37 21.16 -7.77
N ILE A 63 1.65 21.03 -8.15
CA ILE A 63 2.11 21.20 -9.54
C ILE A 63 2.41 19.86 -10.19
N ILE A 64 2.89 18.87 -9.43
CA ILE A 64 3.30 17.56 -9.95
C ILE A 64 2.34 16.49 -9.43
N PRO A 65 1.49 15.89 -10.29
CA PRO A 65 0.58 14.83 -9.86
C PRO A 65 1.35 13.57 -9.43
N SER A 66 0.80 12.83 -8.47
CA SER A 66 1.37 11.55 -8.06
C SER A 66 1.49 10.58 -9.24
N PRO A 67 2.59 9.79 -9.35
CA PRO A 67 2.70 8.74 -10.36
C PRO A 67 1.76 7.56 -10.12
N TYR A 68 1.12 7.48 -8.95
CA TYR A 68 0.27 6.37 -8.57
C TYR A 68 -1.19 6.68 -8.85
N THR A 69 -1.86 5.72 -9.49
CA THR A 69 -3.31 5.73 -9.61
C THR A 69 -3.95 5.17 -8.34
N THR A 70 -5.18 5.61 -8.06
CA THR A 70 -6.04 4.99 -7.05
C THR A 70 -6.41 3.58 -7.51
N ILE A 71 -6.02 2.57 -6.72
CA ILE A 71 -6.34 1.16 -6.99
C ILE A 71 -7.03 0.48 -5.81
N LYS A 72 -7.34 1.23 -4.73
CA LYS A 72 -8.04 0.66 -3.59
C LYS A 72 -9.37 0.05 -4.03
N MET A 73 -9.72 -1.06 -3.41
CA MET A 73 -11.03 -1.68 -3.55
C MET A 73 -11.79 -1.43 -2.24
N ASP A 74 -12.94 -0.74 -2.33
CA ASP A 74 -13.76 -0.41 -1.16
C ASP A 74 -14.43 -1.67 -0.59
N THR A 75 -14.76 -2.61 -1.46
CA THR A 75 -15.40 -3.88 -1.13
C THR A 75 -14.59 -5.05 -1.65
N ASN A 76 -14.81 -6.23 -1.05
CA ASN A 76 -14.24 -7.50 -1.51
C ASN A 76 -15.32 -8.57 -1.39
N GLU A 77 -15.77 -9.11 -2.51
CA GLU A 77 -16.83 -10.12 -2.57
C GLU A 77 -16.46 -11.45 -1.88
N ASN A 78 -15.16 -11.71 -1.71
CA ASN A 78 -14.64 -12.88 -1.02
C ASN A 78 -14.48 -12.66 0.49
N TYR A 79 -14.92 -11.51 1.01
CA TYR A 79 -14.87 -11.21 2.45
C TYR A 79 -16.26 -11.32 3.06
N ASP A 80 -16.42 -12.28 3.97
CA ASP A 80 -17.71 -12.55 4.63
C ASP A 80 -18.10 -11.53 5.71
N GLY A 81 -17.18 -10.62 6.06
CA GLY A 81 -17.40 -9.61 7.10
C GLY A 81 -18.12 -8.38 6.56
N ILE A 82 -18.49 -7.48 7.47
CA ILE A 82 -19.12 -6.20 7.08
C ILE A 82 -18.15 -5.35 6.24
N GLY A 83 -16.86 -5.39 6.57
CA GLY A 83 -15.84 -4.68 5.81
C GLY A 83 -15.83 -3.19 6.11
N GLN A 84 -15.46 -2.38 5.11
CA GLN A 84 -15.35 -0.93 5.25
C GLN A 84 -16.74 -0.27 5.19
N GLU A 85 -16.99 0.64 6.12
CA GLU A 85 -18.17 1.50 6.10
C GLU A 85 -17.73 2.96 6.15
N LYS A 86 -18.36 3.81 5.31
CA LYS A 86 -18.16 5.26 5.36
C LYS A 86 -18.86 5.84 6.57
N ILE A 87 -18.11 6.56 7.40
CA ILE A 87 -18.60 7.31 8.55
C ILE A 87 -17.94 8.67 8.57
N SER A 88 -18.23 9.52 9.56
CA SER A 88 -17.53 10.79 9.73
C SER A 88 -17.31 11.05 11.20
N GLY A 89 -16.11 11.50 11.55
CA GLY A 89 -15.77 11.96 12.89
C GLY A 89 -14.44 12.71 12.90
N GLU A 90 -13.96 13.00 14.10
CA GLU A 90 -12.70 13.72 14.29
C GLU A 90 -11.53 12.88 13.78
N GLY A 91 -10.93 13.32 12.67
CA GLY A 91 -9.76 12.68 12.08
C GLY A 91 -10.00 11.28 11.50
N TYR A 92 -11.23 10.92 11.12
CA TYR A 92 -11.53 9.70 10.36
C TYR A 92 -12.80 9.84 9.52
N PHE A 93 -12.88 9.03 8.46
CA PHE A 93 -14.04 8.98 7.55
C PHE A 93 -14.47 7.54 7.20
N THR A 94 -13.84 6.54 7.82
CA THR A 94 -14.22 5.13 7.67
C THR A 94 -14.03 4.37 8.98
N LYS A 95 -14.80 3.29 9.11
CA LYS A 95 -14.53 2.19 10.03
C LYS A 95 -14.41 0.90 9.23
N PHE A 96 -13.77 -0.09 9.81
CA PHE A 96 -13.73 -1.44 9.26
C PHE A 96 -14.19 -2.46 10.31
N THR A 97 -15.15 -3.30 9.96
CA THR A 97 -15.69 -4.33 10.85
C THR A 97 -15.38 -5.73 10.33
N THR A 98 -14.77 -6.55 11.18
CA THR A 98 -14.40 -7.93 10.83
C THR A 98 -15.60 -8.88 10.79
N VAL A 99 -15.37 -10.14 10.43
CA VAL A 99 -16.38 -11.22 10.49
C VAL A 99 -16.85 -11.45 11.94
N ASP A 100 -17.99 -12.15 12.10
CA ASP A 100 -18.63 -12.32 13.40
C ASP A 100 -17.78 -13.12 14.42
N ALA A 101 -16.96 -14.07 13.97
CA ALA A 101 -16.01 -14.76 14.84
C ALA A 101 -14.91 -13.80 15.32
N ASN A 102 -14.87 -13.49 16.63
CA ASN A 102 -14.00 -12.46 17.20
C ASN A 102 -14.19 -11.09 16.53
N LYS A 103 -15.45 -10.71 16.32
CA LYS A 103 -15.84 -9.44 15.69
C LYS A 103 -15.19 -8.24 16.36
N LYS A 104 -14.57 -7.39 15.56
CA LYS A 104 -13.97 -6.12 15.97
C LYS A 104 -14.37 -5.03 14.98
N THR A 105 -14.55 -3.82 15.49
CA THR A 105 -14.80 -2.63 14.66
C THR A 105 -13.69 -1.63 14.92
N TYR A 106 -12.90 -1.34 13.89
CA TYR A 106 -11.78 -0.42 13.96
C TYR A 106 -12.19 0.93 13.39
N ILE A 107 -11.96 2.00 14.15
CA ILE A 107 -12.02 3.36 13.63
C ILE A 107 -10.71 3.64 12.89
N GLU A 108 -10.81 4.00 11.61
CA GLU A 108 -9.65 4.14 10.73
C GLU A 108 -9.03 5.55 10.79
N TYR A 109 -8.58 5.94 11.98
CA TYR A 109 -7.96 7.24 12.27
C TYR A 109 -6.89 7.63 11.25
N LYS A 110 -6.83 8.93 10.97
CA LYS A 110 -5.94 9.57 10.00
C LYS A 110 -5.02 10.56 10.68
N GLN A 111 -3.72 10.44 10.49
CA GLN A 111 -2.73 11.36 11.04
C GLN A 111 -2.75 12.71 10.34
N ASN A 112 -3.20 12.74 9.08
CA ASN A 112 -3.20 13.89 8.18
C ASN A 112 -4.55 14.62 8.12
N LEU A 113 -5.44 14.37 9.08
CA LEU A 113 -6.72 15.07 9.20
C LEU A 113 -6.83 15.83 10.53
N GLU A 114 -7.66 16.87 10.53
CA GLU A 114 -8.05 17.61 11.73
C GLU A 114 -8.76 16.71 12.73
N PRO A 115 -8.63 16.95 14.05
CA PRO A 115 -8.11 18.18 14.67
C PRO A 115 -6.62 18.16 15.04
N TRP A 116 -5.89 17.09 14.72
CA TRP A 116 -4.50 16.94 15.20
C TRP A 116 -3.43 17.07 14.14
N LYS A 117 -3.77 17.08 12.84
CA LYS A 117 -2.77 17.03 11.75
C LYS A 117 -1.64 18.06 11.88
N ASP A 118 -1.96 19.26 12.35
CA ASP A 118 -1.01 20.38 12.46
C ASP A 118 -0.33 20.45 13.84
N ASN A 119 -0.72 19.60 14.80
CA ASN A 119 -0.16 19.61 16.15
C ASN A 119 1.28 19.09 16.15
N GLU A 120 2.15 19.75 16.91
CA GLU A 120 3.57 19.40 17.00
C GLU A 120 3.75 17.96 17.49
N TYR A 121 4.59 17.23 16.77
CA TYR A 121 5.01 15.89 17.12
C TYR A 121 6.38 15.59 16.50
N TRP A 122 7.31 15.19 17.35
CA TRP A 122 8.70 14.91 16.99
C TRP A 122 9.40 16.11 16.35
N ASN A 123 9.82 16.02 15.08
CA ASN A 123 10.54 17.06 14.36
C ASN A 123 9.63 17.79 13.34
N GLY A 124 8.32 17.70 13.53
CA GLY A 124 7.30 18.31 12.68
C GLY A 124 5.95 18.23 13.35
N ASN A 125 4.95 17.74 12.64
CA ASN A 125 3.59 17.61 13.14
C ASN A 125 3.06 16.16 13.01
N MET A 126 1.82 15.95 13.41
CA MET A 126 1.13 14.66 13.27
C MET A 126 1.00 14.20 11.81
N GLU A 127 0.75 15.10 10.86
CA GLU A 127 0.69 14.74 9.43
C GLU A 127 2.00 14.07 8.99
N ASP A 128 3.14 14.57 9.43
CA ASP A 128 4.46 14.08 9.00
C ASP A 128 4.96 12.88 9.82
N TYR A 129 4.69 12.85 11.13
CA TYR A 129 5.35 11.93 12.07
C TYR A 129 4.39 11.06 12.91
N GLY A 130 3.07 11.23 12.78
CA GLY A 130 2.07 10.58 13.63
C GLY A 130 1.76 9.12 13.32
N CYS A 131 2.26 8.56 12.21
CA CYS A 131 1.85 7.23 11.69
C CYS A 131 1.83 6.10 12.73
N GLY A 132 2.85 6.01 13.59
CA GLY A 132 2.94 4.93 14.59
C GLY A 132 1.91 5.04 15.71
N ILE A 133 1.67 6.24 16.24
CA ILE A 133 0.65 6.44 17.28
C ILE A 133 -0.76 6.40 16.70
N THR A 134 -0.97 6.85 15.46
CA THR A 134 -2.26 6.69 14.78
C THR A 134 -2.56 5.21 14.51
N ALA A 135 -1.58 4.42 14.06
CA ALA A 135 -1.73 2.96 13.92
C ALA A 135 -2.08 2.29 15.25
N MET A 136 -1.47 2.74 16.35
CA MET A 136 -1.79 2.28 17.69
C MET A 136 -3.24 2.61 18.10
N SER A 137 -3.73 3.84 17.85
CA SER A 137 -5.13 4.21 18.08
C SER A 137 -6.12 3.39 17.25
N ILE A 138 -5.79 3.09 15.98
CA ILE A 138 -6.61 2.21 15.14
C ILE A 138 -6.75 0.84 15.82
N VAL A 139 -5.64 0.20 16.20
CA VAL A 139 -5.69 -1.10 16.89
C VAL A 139 -6.51 -1.00 18.18
N LEU A 140 -6.22 -0.03 19.04
CA LEU A 140 -6.92 0.16 20.33
C LEU A 140 -8.44 0.32 20.16
N SER A 141 -8.89 1.00 19.12
CA SER A 141 -10.33 1.16 18.85
C SER A 141 -11.05 -0.17 18.60
N GLY A 142 -10.40 -1.12 17.91
CA GLY A 142 -10.94 -2.46 17.69
C GLY A 142 -11.03 -3.32 18.96
N TYR A 143 -10.38 -2.89 20.04
CA TYR A 143 -10.45 -3.50 21.37
C TYR A 143 -11.27 -2.63 22.35
N GLY A 144 -12.11 -1.73 21.83
CA GLY A 144 -13.09 -0.97 22.62
C GLY A 144 -12.51 0.25 23.34
N SER A 145 -11.28 0.65 23.04
CA SER A 145 -10.69 1.87 23.61
C SER A 145 -11.11 3.12 22.82
N GLU A 146 -11.37 4.21 23.54
CA GLU A 146 -11.66 5.54 22.96
C GLU A 146 -10.39 6.38 22.74
N ILE A 147 -9.19 5.80 22.92
CA ILE A 147 -7.91 6.50 22.80
C ILE A 147 -7.63 6.86 21.33
N ASN A 148 -7.75 8.14 21.02
CA ASN A 148 -7.51 8.71 19.70
C ASN A 148 -6.03 9.15 19.53
N PRO A 149 -5.61 9.53 18.31
CA PRO A 149 -4.24 9.93 18.04
C PRO A 149 -3.75 11.12 18.89
N GLU A 150 -4.61 12.07 19.20
CA GLU A 150 -4.26 13.24 20.02
C GLU A 150 -4.00 12.88 21.48
N ASN A 151 -4.75 11.91 22.03
CA ASN A 151 -4.48 11.38 23.38
C ASN A 151 -3.07 10.77 23.44
N LEU A 152 -2.68 9.98 22.44
CA LEU A 152 -1.36 9.36 22.38
C LEU A 152 -0.25 10.39 22.09
N ARG A 153 -0.51 11.36 21.20
CA ARG A 153 0.42 12.47 20.93
C ARG A 153 0.75 13.22 22.22
N THR A 154 -0.28 13.59 22.99
CA THR A 154 -0.14 14.28 24.28
C THR A 154 0.62 13.44 25.30
N LYS A 155 0.28 12.16 25.44
CA LYS A 155 0.95 11.24 26.37
C LYS A 155 2.44 11.08 26.09
N TYR A 156 2.80 10.93 24.81
CA TYR A 156 4.18 10.62 24.41
C TYR A 156 4.95 11.84 23.93
N TYR A 157 4.45 13.05 24.13
CA TYR A 157 5.14 14.25 23.68
C TYR A 157 6.57 14.33 24.26
N PRO A 158 7.62 14.63 23.46
CA PRO A 158 7.56 15.05 22.06
C PRO A 158 7.42 13.91 21.04
N ARG A 159 7.76 12.67 21.39
CA ARG A 159 7.55 11.48 20.54
C ARG A 159 7.52 10.18 21.34
N LEU A 160 6.80 9.18 20.83
CA LEU A 160 6.97 7.80 21.27
C LEU A 160 8.25 7.24 20.65
N ASP A 161 9.12 6.65 21.47
CA ASP A 161 10.17 5.77 20.95
C ASP A 161 9.52 4.48 20.44
N TYR A 162 9.48 4.30 19.12
CA TYR A 162 8.83 3.14 18.51
C TYR A 162 9.53 1.79 18.76
N ALA A 163 10.72 1.78 19.39
CA ALA A 163 11.24 0.56 20.01
C ALA A 163 10.34 0.06 21.14
N ASN A 164 9.59 0.95 21.81
CA ASN A 164 8.67 0.63 22.89
C ASN A 164 7.22 0.41 22.44
N LEU A 165 6.88 0.56 21.16
CA LEU A 165 5.49 0.47 20.68
C LEU A 165 4.79 -0.83 21.11
N SER A 166 5.51 -1.96 21.03
CA SER A 166 5.04 -3.28 21.51
C SER A 166 4.66 -3.26 22.99
N LYS A 167 5.57 -2.73 23.82
CA LYS A 167 5.41 -2.63 25.27
C LYS A 167 4.28 -1.67 25.64
N GLU A 168 4.16 -0.55 24.93
CA GLU A 168 3.08 0.41 25.16
C GLU A 168 1.72 -0.20 24.84
N LEU A 169 1.56 -0.91 23.72
CA LEU A 169 0.32 -1.66 23.44
C LEU A 169 -0.02 -2.69 24.53
N LYS A 170 0.98 -3.44 25.03
CA LYS A 170 0.79 -4.36 26.15
C LYS A 170 0.32 -3.65 27.42
N SER A 171 0.79 -2.43 27.68
CA SER A 171 0.32 -1.63 28.81
C SER A 171 -1.17 -1.25 28.74
N TYR A 172 -1.76 -1.28 27.53
CA TYR A 172 -3.19 -1.12 27.29
C TYR A 172 -3.95 -2.47 27.24
N GLY A 173 -3.31 -3.57 27.63
CA GLY A 173 -3.92 -4.92 27.61
C GLY A 173 -3.93 -5.58 26.24
N ILE A 174 -3.16 -5.07 25.27
CA ILE A 174 -3.07 -5.62 23.92
C ILE A 174 -1.78 -6.44 23.77
N ASP A 175 -1.91 -7.75 23.95
CA ASP A 175 -0.83 -8.72 23.77
C ASP A 175 -0.40 -8.78 22.30
N ASN A 176 0.90 -8.92 22.10
CA ASN A 176 1.52 -8.97 20.79
C ASN A 176 2.91 -9.65 20.82
N THR A 177 3.41 -9.98 19.63
CA THR A 177 4.67 -10.71 19.41
C THR A 177 5.95 -9.87 19.51
N ASP A 178 5.85 -8.55 19.75
CA ASP A 178 6.85 -7.58 19.29
C ASP A 178 7.05 -7.62 17.77
N PHE A 179 7.96 -6.79 17.24
CA PHE A 179 8.26 -6.72 15.82
C PHE A 179 9.13 -7.90 15.36
N TYR A 180 8.63 -8.64 14.38
CA TYR A 180 9.45 -9.53 13.57
C TYR A 180 10.08 -8.80 12.39
N PHE A 181 11.27 -9.26 12.01
CA PHE A 181 12.09 -8.72 10.92
C PHE A 181 12.49 -9.80 9.90
N ASP A 182 12.21 -11.07 10.19
CA ASP A 182 12.62 -12.20 9.38
C ASP A 182 11.65 -12.47 8.21
N SER A 183 12.16 -13.04 7.12
CA SER A 183 11.37 -13.27 5.91
C SER A 183 10.21 -14.25 6.10
N LYS A 184 10.31 -15.19 7.05
CA LYS A 184 9.23 -16.15 7.33
C LYS A 184 8.04 -15.42 7.95
N SER A 185 8.30 -14.61 8.97
CA SER A 185 7.27 -13.79 9.63
C SER A 185 6.76 -12.65 8.75
N LEU A 186 7.48 -12.23 7.72
CA LEU A 186 7.01 -11.22 6.75
C LEU A 186 6.39 -11.82 5.48
N SER A 187 6.29 -13.14 5.40
CA SER A 187 5.70 -13.83 4.24
C SER A 187 4.19 -13.58 4.13
N GLU A 188 3.69 -13.66 2.90
CA GLU A 188 2.26 -13.60 2.61
C GLU A 188 1.47 -14.63 3.41
N GLU A 189 1.96 -15.87 3.45
CA GLU A 189 1.36 -16.97 4.20
C GLU A 189 1.21 -16.63 5.69
N SER A 190 2.28 -16.15 6.35
CA SER A 190 2.25 -15.80 7.78
C SER A 190 1.26 -14.67 8.06
N ILE A 191 1.27 -13.63 7.23
CA ILE A 191 0.39 -12.47 7.39
C ILE A 191 -1.07 -12.86 7.16
N ILE A 192 -1.39 -13.54 6.05
CA ILE A 192 -2.75 -13.95 5.73
C ILE A 192 -3.29 -14.92 6.78
N ASN A 193 -2.51 -15.94 7.17
CA ASN A 193 -2.94 -16.91 8.18
C ASN A 193 -3.25 -16.25 9.52
N HIS A 194 -2.49 -15.24 9.92
CA HIS A 194 -2.80 -14.49 11.13
C HIS A 194 -4.04 -13.61 10.96
N LEU A 195 -4.16 -12.86 9.87
CA LEU A 195 -5.30 -11.97 9.64
C LEU A 195 -6.63 -12.73 9.57
N LYS A 196 -6.63 -13.98 9.08
CA LYS A 196 -7.79 -14.89 9.12
C LYS A 196 -8.26 -15.25 10.54
N THR A 197 -7.44 -14.99 11.57
CA THR A 197 -7.85 -15.12 12.98
C THR A 197 -8.57 -13.88 13.51
N ASN A 198 -8.85 -12.89 12.63
CA ASN A 198 -9.49 -11.60 12.95
C ASN A 198 -8.72 -10.78 13.98
N ARG A 199 -7.39 -10.90 13.93
CA ARG A 199 -6.47 -10.11 14.73
C ARG A 199 -5.59 -9.25 13.83
N PRO A 200 -5.40 -7.98 14.17
CA PRO A 200 -4.73 -7.05 13.30
C PRO A 200 -3.20 -7.24 13.36
N ILE A 201 -2.52 -6.70 12.36
CA ILE A 201 -1.05 -6.64 12.31
C ILE A 201 -0.65 -5.20 12.11
N ILE A 202 0.24 -4.67 12.96
CA ILE A 202 0.90 -3.40 12.70
C ILE A 202 2.14 -3.68 11.85
N ILE A 203 2.21 -3.09 10.67
CA ILE A 203 3.36 -3.20 9.77
C ILE A 203 4.11 -1.88 9.69
N CYS A 204 5.40 -1.95 9.38
CA CYS A 204 6.20 -0.81 8.93
C CYS A 204 6.72 -1.06 7.53
N LEU A 205 6.50 -0.10 6.63
CA LEU A 205 7.04 -0.11 5.27
C LEU A 205 8.27 0.79 5.15
N TRP A 206 9.18 0.42 4.27
CA TRP A 206 10.27 1.28 3.78
C TRP A 206 9.93 1.83 2.40
N ASN A 207 10.60 2.91 1.99
CA ASN A 207 10.55 3.45 0.63
C ASN A 207 11.55 2.76 -0.34
N LYS A 208 12.03 1.57 0.02
CA LYS A 208 13.02 0.76 -0.72
C LYS A 208 12.47 -0.67 -0.86
N PRO A 209 12.82 -1.42 -1.92
CA PRO A 209 13.92 -1.20 -2.87
C PRO A 209 13.66 -0.11 -3.94
N GLU A 210 12.40 0.13 -4.27
CA GLU A 210 11.94 1.25 -5.10
C GLU A 210 10.93 2.08 -4.30
N GLU A 211 10.59 3.27 -4.81
CA GLU A 211 9.54 4.07 -4.18
C GLU A 211 8.19 3.35 -4.27
N ASN A 212 7.32 3.61 -3.30
CA ASN A 212 5.97 3.06 -3.26
C ASN A 212 4.93 4.12 -2.98
N ARG A 213 3.66 3.74 -3.15
CA ARG A 213 2.49 4.61 -2.99
C ARG A 213 2.31 5.12 -1.55
N PHE A 214 2.72 4.32 -0.56
CA PHE A 214 2.38 4.55 0.84
C PHE A 214 3.36 5.48 1.55
N THR A 215 4.64 5.49 1.15
CA THR A 215 5.66 6.32 1.80
C THR A 215 6.86 6.65 0.93
N THR A 216 7.42 7.83 1.17
CA THR A 216 8.75 8.24 0.67
C THR A 216 9.83 8.14 1.74
N LYS A 217 9.51 7.64 2.94
CA LYS A 217 10.45 7.40 4.06
C LYS A 217 10.17 6.00 4.65
N SER A 218 9.81 5.94 5.93
CA SER A 218 9.18 4.79 6.57
C SER A 218 7.74 5.13 6.95
N HIS A 219 6.89 4.13 7.14
CA HIS A 219 5.48 4.38 7.48
C HIS A 219 4.85 3.20 8.21
N TYR A 220 4.08 3.47 9.26
CA TYR A 220 3.30 2.45 9.97
C TYR A 220 1.87 2.41 9.45
N MET A 221 1.36 1.20 9.24
CA MET A 221 -0.03 0.95 8.85
C MET A 221 -0.57 -0.27 9.60
N VAL A 222 -1.89 -0.46 9.55
CA VAL A 222 -2.54 -1.62 10.18
C VAL A 222 -3.18 -2.49 9.12
N LEU A 223 -2.91 -3.79 9.15
CA LEU A 223 -3.62 -4.80 8.37
C LEU A 223 -4.75 -5.36 9.24
N LEU A 224 -5.99 -5.38 8.73
CA LEU A 224 -7.16 -5.73 9.53
C LEU A 224 -7.83 -7.05 9.13
N ALA A 225 -7.69 -7.46 7.88
CA ALA A 225 -8.30 -8.67 7.37
C ALA A 225 -7.55 -9.18 6.13
N ALA A 226 -7.78 -10.45 5.79
CA ALA A 226 -7.31 -11.06 4.56
C ALA A 226 -8.37 -12.02 4.00
N THR A 227 -8.30 -12.29 2.70
CA THR A 227 -9.12 -13.27 2.00
C THR A 227 -8.26 -14.32 1.32
N ASP A 228 -8.86 -15.47 0.98
CA ASP A 228 -8.15 -16.62 0.39
C ASP A 228 -7.51 -16.34 -0.96
N ASP A 229 -8.01 -15.32 -1.67
CA ASP A 229 -7.52 -14.87 -2.97
C ASP A 229 -6.31 -13.90 -2.86
N GLY A 230 -5.67 -13.81 -1.70
CA GLY A 230 -4.43 -13.05 -1.51
C GLY A 230 -4.62 -11.54 -1.30
N LYS A 231 -5.87 -11.08 -1.11
CA LYS A 231 -6.13 -9.68 -0.77
C LYS A 231 -6.05 -9.46 0.73
N ILE A 232 -5.53 -8.29 1.10
CA ILE A 232 -5.47 -7.80 2.47
C ILE A 232 -6.20 -6.46 2.57
N TYR A 233 -6.82 -6.20 3.71
CA TYR A 233 -7.37 -4.90 4.01
C TYR A 233 -6.32 -4.07 4.76
N ILE A 234 -5.99 -2.90 4.19
CA ILE A 234 -5.03 -1.95 4.75
C ILE A 234 -5.80 -0.76 5.32
N SER A 235 -5.66 -0.54 6.62
CA SER A 235 -6.00 0.73 7.26
C SER A 235 -4.76 1.61 7.29
N ASN A 236 -4.75 2.62 6.43
CA ASN A 236 -3.61 3.53 6.27
C ASN A 236 -3.85 4.84 7.07
N PRO A 237 -3.01 5.14 8.08
CA PRO A 237 -3.05 6.40 8.82
C PRO A 237 -2.86 7.66 7.99
N ASN A 238 -2.17 7.58 6.84
CA ASN A 238 -1.89 8.74 5.99
C ASN A 238 -2.57 8.65 4.62
N GLY A 239 -3.74 7.97 4.57
CA GLY A 239 -4.54 7.84 3.36
C GLY A 239 -5.70 8.83 3.34
N GLY A 240 -5.92 9.48 2.18
CA GLY A 240 -7.16 10.23 1.93
C GLY A 240 -8.35 9.32 1.66
N GLU A 241 -9.52 9.91 1.38
CA GLU A 241 -10.76 9.15 1.17
C GLU A 241 -10.74 8.35 -0.14
N ASN A 242 -10.31 8.97 -1.24
CA ASN A 242 -10.35 8.42 -2.59
C ASN A 242 -9.08 8.76 -3.40
N ASP A 243 -7.92 8.50 -2.80
CA ASP A 243 -6.59 8.71 -3.38
C ASP A 243 -5.78 7.40 -3.47
N TYR A 244 -4.55 7.52 -3.96
CA TYR A 244 -3.65 6.38 -4.15
C TYR A 244 -3.09 5.78 -2.85
N ARG A 245 -3.39 6.39 -1.69
CA ARG A 245 -2.97 5.98 -0.34
C ARG A 245 -4.15 5.51 0.51
N SER A 246 -5.36 5.50 -0.02
CA SER A 246 -6.57 5.29 0.77
C SER A 246 -6.58 3.94 1.49
N SER A 247 -7.33 3.88 2.59
CA SER A 247 -7.61 2.60 3.23
C SER A 247 -8.55 1.77 2.34
N GLY A 248 -8.38 0.45 2.33
CA GLY A 248 -9.14 -0.44 1.45
C GLY A 248 -8.49 -1.80 1.26
N TRP A 249 -9.07 -2.59 0.36
CA TRP A 249 -8.51 -3.87 -0.08
C TRP A 249 -7.44 -3.68 -1.15
N TYR A 250 -6.34 -4.41 -1.01
CA TYR A 250 -5.20 -4.44 -1.92
C TYR A 250 -4.68 -5.87 -2.09
N TYR A 251 -4.01 -6.14 -3.21
CA TYR A 251 -3.18 -7.34 -3.32
C TYR A 251 -1.96 -7.22 -2.40
N PHE A 252 -1.55 -8.33 -1.79
CA PHE A 252 -0.40 -8.36 -0.87
C PHE A 252 0.90 -7.81 -1.51
N ASP A 253 1.08 -8.00 -2.81
CA ASP A 253 2.22 -7.48 -3.59
C ASP A 253 2.37 -5.96 -3.56
N GLU A 254 1.33 -5.21 -3.21
CA GLU A 254 1.44 -3.75 -3.05
C GLU A 254 2.29 -3.35 -1.83
N ILE A 255 2.46 -4.25 -0.86
CA ILE A 255 3.27 -4.01 0.35
C ILE A 255 4.46 -4.95 0.49
N SER A 256 4.39 -6.17 -0.07
CA SER A 256 5.37 -7.24 0.17
C SER A 256 6.83 -6.84 -0.08
N PRO A 257 7.19 -6.08 -1.14
CA PRO A 257 8.58 -5.71 -1.39
C PRO A 257 9.13 -4.68 -0.40
N TYR A 258 8.25 -4.04 0.37
CA TYR A 258 8.54 -2.88 1.21
C TYR A 258 8.43 -3.18 2.70
N LEU A 259 7.95 -4.37 3.08
CA LEU A 259 7.80 -4.80 4.46
C LEU A 259 9.15 -4.81 5.17
N ALA A 260 9.27 -4.01 6.22
CA ALA A 260 10.47 -3.95 7.03
C ALA A 260 10.34 -4.69 8.36
N LYS A 261 9.14 -4.63 8.94
CA LYS A 261 8.80 -5.34 10.16
C LYS A 261 7.28 -5.44 10.33
N ALA A 262 6.86 -6.45 11.06
CA ALA A 262 5.46 -6.70 11.38
C ALA A 262 5.32 -7.09 12.86
N MET A 263 4.33 -6.54 13.53
CA MET A 263 3.93 -6.90 14.89
C MET A 263 2.53 -7.49 14.85
N TYR A 264 2.43 -8.71 15.33
CA TYR A 264 1.20 -9.49 15.31
C TYR A 264 0.48 -9.32 16.64
N ILE A 265 -0.78 -8.89 16.60
CA ILE A 265 -1.59 -8.77 17.80
C ILE A 265 -2.14 -10.15 18.17
N THR A 266 -1.93 -10.60 19.39
CA THR A 266 -2.31 -11.94 19.84
C THR A 266 -3.58 -11.96 20.69
N SER A 267 -3.97 -10.81 21.25
CA SER A 267 -5.23 -10.64 21.98
C SER A 267 -6.47 -10.90 21.10
N TYR A 268 -7.47 -11.56 21.67
CA TYR A 268 -8.79 -11.73 21.06
C TYR A 268 -9.77 -10.63 21.44
#